data_AF-A0AAV5YLA1-F1
#
_entry.id   AF-A0AAV5YLA1-F1
#
_cell.length_a   1.000
_cell.length_b   1.000
_cell.length_c   1.000
_cell.angle_alpha   90.00
_cell.angle_beta   90.00
_cell.angle_gamma   90.00
#
_symmetry.space_group_name_H-M   'P 1'
#
loop_
_entity.id
_entity.type
_entity.pdbx_description
1 polymer ?
#
loop_
_entity_poly.entity_id
_entity_poly.type
_entity_poly.pdbx_seq_one_letter_code
_entity_poly.pdbx_strand_id
1 'polypeptide(L)'
;MVTRWMTVVAVAIWCLTGGAAMAEDKPDKPTKVKVDGKDGKVNINEASKTELMKLAGVGPGGAQKIIEYREAHGPFKKAQELEKVDGIGKGVLEKNAGRITVK
;
A
#
# COMPACT_ATOMS: atom_id res chain seq x y z
N MET A 1 21.94 -27.72 -17.48
CA MET A 1 22.32 -29.00 -18.13
C MET A 1 22.13 -30.10 -17.11
N VAL A 2 21.72 -31.31 -17.55
CA VAL A 2 21.43 -32.54 -16.75
C VAL A 2 19.98 -32.57 -16.22
N THR A 3 19.06 -33.51 -16.51
CA THR A 3 18.96 -34.64 -17.47
C THR A 3 17.48 -35.06 -17.53
N ARG A 4 17.08 -35.59 -18.69
CA ARG A 4 15.77 -36.15 -19.05
C ARG A 4 15.40 -37.43 -18.30
N TRP A 5 14.25 -37.47 -17.60
CA TRP A 5 13.54 -38.69 -17.14
C TRP A 5 12.04 -38.51 -17.45
N MET A 6 11.53 -39.08 -18.55
CA MET A 6 10.68 -40.29 -18.58
C MET A 6 9.36 -40.12 -17.78
N THR A 7 8.28 -39.72 -18.43
CA THR A 7 7.18 -40.62 -18.90
C THR A 7 6.62 -41.54 -17.80
N VAL A 8 5.53 -41.12 -17.17
CA VAL A 8 4.49 -42.04 -16.73
C VAL A 8 3.16 -41.51 -17.24
N VAL A 9 2.50 -42.36 -18.02
CA VAL A 9 1.20 -42.17 -18.66
C VAL A 9 0.10 -42.32 -17.62
N ALA A 10 -0.85 -41.37 -17.58
CA ALA A 10 -2.21 -41.63 -17.11
C ALA A 10 -3.16 -40.74 -17.91
N VAL A 11 -3.69 -41.32 -19.00
CA VAL A 11 -4.84 -40.80 -19.74
C VAL A 11 -6.08 -41.29 -19.02
N ALA A 12 -6.97 -40.36 -18.64
CA ALA A 12 -8.43 -40.44 -18.74
C ALA A 12 -9.06 -39.54 -17.67
N ILE A 13 -9.73 -38.48 -18.10
CA ILE A 13 -11.17 -38.30 -17.93
C ILE A 13 -11.52 -36.96 -18.56
N TRP A 14 -12.12 -37.07 -19.73
CA TRP A 14 -12.81 -36.00 -20.41
C TRP A 14 -14.12 -35.77 -19.64
N CYS A 15 -14.16 -34.74 -18.80
CA CYS A 15 -15.41 -34.21 -18.27
C CYS A 15 -15.67 -32.85 -18.91
N LEU A 16 -16.23 -32.90 -20.13
CA LEU A 16 -17.01 -31.83 -20.71
C LEU A 16 -18.23 -31.64 -19.80
N THR A 17 -18.25 -30.62 -18.95
CA THR A 17 -19.46 -29.88 -18.53
C THR A 17 -19.04 -28.67 -17.68
N GLY A 18 -19.20 -27.48 -18.27
CA GLY A 18 -19.74 -26.31 -17.57
C GLY A 18 -18.81 -25.46 -16.68
N GLY A 19 -18.74 -24.16 -17.00
CA GLY A 19 -18.67 -23.12 -15.97
C GLY A 19 -17.48 -22.18 -16.03
N ALA A 20 -17.72 -21.02 -16.65
CA ALA A 20 -17.10 -19.70 -16.49
C ALA A 20 -15.78 -19.55 -15.69
N ALA A 21 -14.84 -18.90 -16.38
CA ALA A 21 -13.70 -18.16 -15.86
C ALA A 21 -13.99 -17.33 -14.59
N MET A 22 -13.00 -17.27 -13.70
CA MET A 22 -12.23 -16.09 -13.19
C MET A 22 -11.53 -16.58 -11.90
N ALA A 23 -10.19 -16.68 -11.85
CA ALA A 23 -9.31 -15.68 -11.24
C ALA A 23 -10.01 -14.93 -10.08
N GLU A 24 -9.59 -15.04 -8.83
CA GLU A 24 -8.53 -14.18 -8.30
C GLU A 24 -7.94 -14.76 -6.99
N ASP A 25 -6.60 -14.79 -6.97
CA ASP A 25 -5.72 -14.99 -5.83
C ASP A 25 -5.90 -13.83 -4.83
N LYS A 26 -6.31 -14.11 -3.59
CA LYS A 26 -6.28 -13.13 -2.49
C LYS A 26 -5.17 -13.51 -1.51
N PRO A 27 -3.99 -12.87 -1.57
CA PRO A 27 -2.99 -13.04 -0.54
C PRO A 27 -3.00 -11.84 0.42
N ASP A 28 -4.10 -11.57 1.13
CA ASP A 28 -4.08 -10.53 2.18
C ASP A 28 -3.68 -11.16 3.52
N LYS A 29 -2.40 -11.53 3.58
CA LYS A 29 -1.66 -11.77 4.81
C LYS A 29 -1.77 -10.49 5.66
N PRO A 30 -2.31 -10.50 6.90
CA PRO A 30 -2.18 -9.36 7.78
C PRO A 30 -0.70 -9.27 8.17
N THR A 31 0.06 -8.52 7.37
CA THR A 31 1.45 -8.18 7.62
C THR A 31 1.50 -7.33 8.88
N LYS A 32 1.85 -8.01 9.98
CA LYS A 32 2.70 -7.55 11.08
C LYS A 32 2.91 -6.03 11.08
N VAL A 33 2.01 -5.33 11.78
CA VAL A 33 2.20 -3.92 12.13
C VAL A 33 3.39 -3.85 13.10
N LYS A 34 4.58 -3.58 12.58
CA LYS A 34 5.69 -3.13 13.41
C LYS A 34 5.34 -1.72 13.87
N VAL A 35 4.78 -1.63 15.07
CA VAL A 35 4.66 -0.35 15.78
C VAL A 35 6.03 -0.03 16.36
N ASP A 36 6.95 0.44 15.51
CA ASP A 36 8.17 1.12 15.95
C ASP A 36 7.81 2.58 16.26
N GLY A 37 7.03 2.76 17.33
CA GLY A 37 6.59 4.06 17.82
C GLY A 37 7.26 4.38 19.15
N LYS A 38 8.52 4.86 19.11
CA LYS A 38 9.10 5.62 20.25
C LYS A 38 8.86 7.12 20.15
N ASP A 39 8.31 7.58 19.03
CA ASP A 39 7.84 8.94 18.84
C ASP A 39 6.49 8.82 18.13
N GLY A 40 5.43 9.48 18.58
CA GLY A 40 4.11 9.47 17.93
C GLY A 40 4.07 10.16 16.55
N LYS A 41 5.12 9.99 15.74
CA LYS A 41 5.35 10.57 14.43
C LYS A 41 5.04 9.54 13.34
N VAL A 42 4.41 9.99 12.27
CA VAL A 42 4.01 9.21 11.09
C VAL A 42 4.98 9.53 9.95
N ASN A 43 5.62 8.51 9.40
CA ASN A 43 6.48 8.67 8.22
C ASN A 43 5.65 8.73 6.95
N ILE A 44 5.61 9.85 6.24
CA ILE A 44 4.74 10.01 5.06
C ILE A 44 5.14 9.14 3.87
N ASN A 45 6.43 8.82 3.75
CA ASN A 45 6.93 8.01 2.64
C ASN A 45 6.54 6.54 2.79
N GLU A 46 6.51 6.04 4.03
CA GLU A 46 6.29 4.62 4.33
C GLU A 46 4.93 4.34 4.97
N ALA A 47 4.24 5.37 5.47
CA ALA A 47 2.99 5.20 6.20
C ALA A 47 1.93 4.52 5.34
N SER A 48 1.19 3.65 6.02
CA SER A 48 -0.01 3.03 5.49
C SER A 48 -1.15 4.03 5.44
N LYS A 49 -2.17 3.78 4.61
CA LYS A 49 -3.39 4.61 4.54
C LYS A 49 -3.98 4.88 5.93
N THR A 50 -4.08 3.84 6.76
CA THR A 50 -4.59 3.93 8.13
C THR A 50 -3.71 4.80 9.05
N GLU A 51 -2.39 4.84 8.82
CA GLU A 51 -1.48 5.67 9.62
C GLU A 51 -1.56 7.13 9.21
N LEU A 52 -1.65 7.41 7.91
CA LEU A 52 -1.91 8.75 7.39
C LEU A 52 -3.23 9.32 7.91
N MET A 53 -4.26 8.48 8.03
CA MET A 53 -5.56 8.85 8.61
C MET A 53 -5.52 9.17 10.11
N LYS A 54 -4.44 8.83 10.83
CA LYS A 54 -4.26 9.26 12.23
C LYS A 54 -3.91 10.74 12.35
N LEU A 55 -3.54 11.39 11.25
CA LEU A 55 -3.23 12.81 11.20
C LEU A 55 -4.53 13.62 11.23
N ALA A 56 -4.52 14.71 12.00
CA ALA A 56 -5.71 15.54 12.19
C ALA A 56 -6.08 16.25 10.87
N GLY A 57 -7.28 15.98 10.36
CA GLY A 57 -7.73 16.53 9.07
C GLY A 57 -7.31 15.72 7.84
N VAL A 58 -6.68 14.55 8.01
CA VAL A 58 -6.41 13.61 6.92
C VAL A 58 -7.48 12.52 6.93
N GLY A 59 -8.40 12.60 5.97
CA GLY A 59 -9.43 11.57 5.75
C GLY A 59 -8.96 10.43 4.85
N PRO A 60 -9.83 9.45 4.56
CA PRO A 60 -9.53 8.34 3.65
C PRO A 60 -9.19 8.80 2.22
N GLY A 61 -9.78 9.92 1.77
CA GLY A 61 -9.46 10.54 0.48
C GLY A 61 -8.06 11.16 0.47
N GLY A 62 -7.73 12.00 1.46
CA GLY A 62 -6.40 12.59 1.58
C GLY A 62 -5.30 11.54 1.72
N ALA A 63 -5.51 10.50 2.52
CA ALA A 63 -4.57 9.40 2.66
C ALA A 63 -4.34 8.65 1.34
N GLN A 64 -5.39 8.44 0.54
CA GLN A 64 -5.25 7.84 -0.78
C GLN A 64 -4.43 8.74 -1.72
N LYS A 65 -4.71 10.04 -1.71
CA LYS A 65 -4.02 11.01 -2.56
C LYS A 65 -2.54 11.14 -2.24
N ILE A 66 -2.16 11.01 -0.97
CA ILE A 66 -0.74 10.98 -0.56
C ILE A 66 -0.03 9.77 -1.18
N ILE A 67 -0.68 8.61 -1.19
CA ILE A 67 -0.15 7.39 -1.79
C ILE A 67 -0.03 7.56 -3.31
N GLU A 68 -1.08 8.01 -3.98
CA GLU A 68 -1.07 8.28 -5.42
C GLU A 68 0.03 9.30 -5.78
N TYR A 69 0.21 10.34 -4.96
CA TYR A 69 1.23 11.36 -5.19
C TYR A 69 2.63 10.78 -5.10
N ARG A 70 2.95 9.94 -4.10
CA ARG A 70 4.29 9.32 -4.02
C ARG A 70 4.55 8.31 -5.13
N GLU A 71 3.50 7.68 -5.66
CA GLU A 71 3.62 6.77 -6.81
C GLU A 71 3.85 7.54 -8.12
N ALA A 72 3.21 8.69 -8.30
CA ALA A 72 3.34 9.51 -9.51
C ALA A 72 4.57 10.43 -9.52
N HIS A 73 4.89 11.06 -8.38
CA HIS A 73 5.95 12.07 -8.25
C HIS A 73 7.21 11.54 -7.54
N GLY A 74 7.14 10.35 -6.93
CA GLY A 74 8.19 9.81 -6.08
C GLY A 74 8.07 10.23 -4.62
N PRO A 75 9.03 9.82 -3.77
CA PRO A 75 8.97 10.05 -2.33
C PRO A 75 9.00 11.55 -1.98
N PHE A 76 8.29 11.91 -0.92
CA PHE A 76 8.28 13.28 -0.39
C PHE A 76 9.64 13.61 0.21
N LYS A 77 10.19 14.77 -0.16
CA LYS A 77 11.46 15.26 0.41
C LYS A 77 11.28 16.04 1.71
N LYS A 78 10.09 16.64 1.89
CA LYS A 78 9.75 17.47 3.04
C LYS A 78 8.29 17.30 3.38
N ALA A 79 7.93 17.49 4.65
CA ALA A 79 6.54 17.49 5.10
C ALA A 79 5.68 18.51 4.34
N GLN A 80 6.25 19.65 3.96
CA GLN A 80 5.59 20.72 3.19
C GLN A 80 5.12 20.28 1.79
N GLU A 81 5.70 19.24 1.21
CA GLU A 81 5.25 18.75 -0.10
C GLU A 81 3.88 18.08 -0.04
N LEU A 82 3.41 17.72 1.17
CA LEU A 82 2.03 17.32 1.38
C LEU A 82 1.03 18.40 0.96
N GLU A 83 1.39 19.68 1.00
CA GLU A 83 0.51 20.78 0.57
C GLU A 83 0.22 20.76 -0.94
N LYS A 84 1.01 20.00 -1.71
CA LYS A 84 0.77 19.77 -3.15
C LYS A 84 -0.25 18.66 -3.41
N VAL A 85 -0.60 17.91 -2.38
CA VAL A 85 -1.55 16.81 -2.48
C VAL A 85 -2.97 17.35 -2.33
N ASP A 86 -3.82 17.04 -3.30
CA ASP A 86 -5.22 17.49 -3.28
C ASP A 86 -5.95 16.96 -2.04
N GLY A 87 -6.59 17.87 -1.29
CA GLY A 87 -7.23 17.58 -0.01
C GLY A 87 -6.30 17.63 1.22
N ILE A 88 -5.00 17.88 1.06
CA ILE A 88 -4.06 18.14 2.16
C ILE A 88 -3.57 19.59 2.04
N GLY A 89 -4.22 20.49 2.76
CA GLY A 89 -3.84 21.91 2.78
C GLY A 89 -2.89 22.28 3.91
N LYS A 90 -2.45 23.54 3.91
CA LYS A 90 -1.61 24.14 4.97
C LYS A 90 -2.16 23.91 6.38
N GLY A 91 -3.48 24.03 6.56
CA GLY A 91 -4.10 23.82 7.87
C GLY A 91 -3.99 22.40 8.41
N VAL A 92 -3.86 21.39 7.54
CA VAL A 92 -3.56 20.01 7.94
C VAL A 92 -2.09 19.91 8.32
N LEU A 93 -1.20 20.48 7.52
CA LEU A 93 0.23 20.48 7.79
C LEU A 93 0.56 21.16 9.12
N GLU A 94 0.02 22.34 9.38
CA GLU A 94 0.26 23.10 10.62
C GLU A 94 -0.15 22.30 11.87
N LYS A 95 -1.28 21.59 11.82
CA LYS A 95 -1.76 20.74 12.93
C LYS A 95 -0.93 19.48 13.13
N ASN A 96 -0.23 19.04 12.10
CA ASN A 96 0.48 17.77 12.09
C ASN A 96 2.00 17.90 11.92
N ALA A 97 2.55 19.13 11.84
CA ALA A 97 3.96 19.37 11.55
C ALA A 97 4.89 18.68 12.57
N GLY A 98 4.50 18.64 13.85
CA GLY A 98 5.24 17.93 14.91
C GLY A 98 5.02 16.40 14.93
N ARG A 99 4.06 15.89 14.16
CA ARG A 99 3.68 14.48 14.06
C ARG A 99 4.08 13.87 12.73
N ILE A 100 4.59 14.65 11.80
CA ILE A 100 4.99 14.19 10.47
C ILE A 100 6.51 14.05 10.45
N THR A 101 7.00 12.94 9.90
CA THR A 101 8.42 12.75 9.64
C THR A 101 8.65 12.31 8.20
N VAL A 102 9.82 12.64 7.68
CA VAL A 102 10.30 12.26 6.35
C VAL A 102 11.68 11.65 6.57
N LYS A 103 11.85 10.39 6.17
CA LYS A 103 13.14 9.69 6.11
C LYS A 103 13.53 9.45 4.66
#